data_AF-A0A6I7YHP0-F1
#
_entry.id   AF-A0A6I7YHP0-F1
#
_cell.length_a   1.000
_cell.length_b   1.000
_cell.length_c   1.000
_cell.angle_alpha   90.00
_cell.angle_beta   90.00
_cell.angle_gamma   90.00
#
_symmetry.space_group_name_H-M   'P 1'
#
loop_
_entity.id
_entity.type
_entity.pdbx_description
1 polymer ?
#
loop_
_entity_poly.entity_id
_entity_poly.type
_entity_poly.pdbx_seq_one_letter_code
_entity_poly.pdbx_strand_id
1 'polypeptide(L)'
;MLSAITGVAGSGKSSLLACLPEDVAKRMLFMDQTPIKGSRRSNPATYTGALDAIRKAFAKANSTPDNTVKPALFSANSEGACPNCNGTGVIYVEFGFMGCVDVPCEVCEGRSLIRFPAESVSVSSSPREFVAQ
;
A
#
# COMPACT_ATOMS: atom_id res chain seq x y z
N MET A 1 27.23 12.61 -8.01
CA MET A 1 28.39 12.12 -7.24
C MET A 1 27.87 11.07 -6.26
N LEU A 2 28.48 9.89 -6.22
CA LEU A 2 28.13 8.81 -5.28
C LEU A 2 29.32 8.60 -4.35
N SER A 3 29.09 8.71 -3.04
CA SER A 3 30.10 8.46 -2.01
C SER A 3 29.65 7.28 -1.17
N ALA A 4 30.56 6.34 -0.90
CA ALA A 4 30.30 5.16 -0.08
C ALA A 4 31.22 5.15 1.15
N ILE A 5 30.66 4.87 2.32
CA ILE A 5 31.42 4.72 3.58
C ILE A 5 31.58 3.23 3.84
N THR A 6 32.80 2.73 3.83
CA THR A 6 33.13 1.31 4.01
C THR A 6 33.93 1.08 5.29
N GLY A 7 34.01 -0.18 5.73
CA GLY A 7 34.73 -0.58 6.95
C GLY A 7 34.08 -1.77 7.64
N VAL A 8 34.83 -2.47 8.49
CA VAL A 8 34.37 -3.65 9.24
C VAL A 8 33.22 -3.33 10.21
N ALA A 9 32.44 -4.33 10.63
CA ALA A 9 31.41 -4.15 11.66
C ALA A 9 32.04 -3.54 12.93
N GLY A 10 31.36 -2.56 13.55
CA GLY A 10 31.88 -1.86 14.72
C GLY A 10 32.87 -0.72 14.44
N SER A 11 33.27 -0.47 13.18
CA SER A 11 34.21 0.61 12.83
C SER A 11 33.66 2.04 12.98
N GLY A 12 32.45 2.22 13.52
CA GLY A 12 31.85 3.53 13.77
C GLY A 12 31.13 4.20 12.58
N LYS A 13 30.89 3.50 11.46
CA LYS A 13 30.23 4.09 10.26
C LYS A 13 28.88 4.74 10.57
N SER A 14 28.02 4.04 11.32
CA SER A 14 26.70 4.57 11.71
C SER A 14 26.83 5.74 12.69
N SER A 15 27.77 5.66 13.63
CA SER A 15 28.07 6.74 14.57
C SER A 15 28.59 7.99 13.86
N LEU A 16 29.40 7.83 12.83
CA LEU A 16 29.90 8.93 12.01
C LEU A 16 28.75 9.69 11.34
N LEU A 17 27.77 8.98 10.78
CA LEU A 17 26.57 9.59 10.18
C LEU A 17 25.68 10.28 11.24
N ALA A 18 25.61 9.73 12.45
CA ALA A 18 24.84 10.31 13.56
C ALA A 18 25.46 11.61 14.12
N CYS A 19 26.76 11.82 13.93
CA CYS A 19 27.49 13.01 14.40
C CYS A 19 27.53 14.16 13.37
N LEU A 20 26.75 14.07 12.29
CA LEU A 20 26.71 15.15 11.30
C LEU A 20 26.15 16.45 11.92
N PRO A 21 26.74 17.63 11.61
CA PRO A 21 26.21 18.91 12.07
C PRO A 21 24.74 19.12 11.72
N GLU A 22 23.96 19.74 12.61
CA GLU A 22 22.51 19.94 12.41
C GLU A 22 22.17 20.71 11.14
N ASP A 23 23.00 21.68 10.76
CA ASP A 23 22.80 22.50 9.56
C ASP A 23 22.94 21.68 8.27
N VAL A 24 23.73 20.61 8.30
CA VAL A 24 23.85 19.62 7.23
C VAL A 24 22.66 18.67 7.29
N ALA A 25 22.32 18.16 8.48
CA ALA A 25 21.21 17.23 8.67
C ALA A 25 19.86 17.80 8.19
N LYS A 26 19.60 19.10 8.40
CA LYS A 26 18.38 19.79 7.93
C LYS A 26 18.25 19.85 6.40
N ARG A 27 19.34 19.67 5.67
CA ARG A 27 19.38 19.69 4.19
C ARG A 27 19.42 18.27 3.59
N MET A 28 19.30 17.23 4.41
CA MET A 28 19.39 15.84 4.00
C MET A 28 18.08 15.09 4.21
N LEU A 29 17.78 14.17 3.30
CA LEU A 29 16.77 13.15 3.49
C LEU A 29 17.46 11.86 3.94
N PHE A 30 17.14 11.41 5.15
CA PHE A 30 17.62 10.14 5.67
C PHE A 30 16.67 9.02 5.23
N MET A 31 17.21 8.02 4.55
CA MET A 31 16.51 6.80 4.19
C MET A 31 17.15 5.65 4.94
N ASP A 32 16.38 4.99 5.80
CA ASP A 32 16.83 3.90 6.65
C ASP A 32 16.00 2.63 6.39
N GLN A 33 16.19 1.63 7.24
CA GLN A 33 15.45 0.37 7.20
C GLN A 33 14.31 0.33 8.24
N THR A 34 13.96 1.46 8.83
CA THR A 34 12.86 1.53 9.77
C THR A 34 11.58 1.12 9.03
N PRO A 35 10.74 0.24 9.60
CA PRO A 35 9.49 -0.13 8.97
C PRO A 35 8.68 1.11 8.61
N ILE A 36 8.02 1.06 7.46
CA ILE A 36 7.12 2.13 7.04
C ILE A 36 6.13 2.40 8.18
N LYS A 37 6.13 3.63 8.69
CA LYS A 37 5.17 4.05 9.72
C LYS A 37 3.76 3.94 9.16
N GLY A 38 2.94 3.13 9.79
CA GLY A 38 1.62 2.79 9.28
C GLY A 38 0.96 1.70 10.11
N SER A 39 -0.31 1.44 9.82
CA SER A 39 -1.00 0.26 10.36
C SER A 39 -0.76 -0.93 9.43
N ARG A 40 -1.27 -2.12 9.78
CA ARG A 40 -1.26 -3.28 8.88
C ARG A 40 -2.03 -3.06 7.56
N ARG A 41 -2.78 -1.95 7.43
CA ARG A 41 -3.42 -1.51 6.18
C ARG A 41 -2.48 -0.72 5.28
N SER A 42 -1.32 -0.31 5.80
CA SER A 42 -0.32 0.42 5.05
C SER A 42 0.46 -0.55 4.16
N ASN A 43 0.53 -0.21 2.89
CA ASN A 43 1.30 -0.91 1.88
C ASN A 43 2.06 0.11 1.01
N PRO A 44 3.02 -0.33 0.18
CA PRO A 44 3.80 0.58 -0.66
C PRO A 44 2.96 1.50 -1.56
N ALA A 45 1.82 1.03 -2.07
CA ALA A 45 0.94 1.83 -2.92
C ALA A 45 0.23 2.95 -2.14
N THR A 46 -0.13 2.71 -0.88
CA THR A 46 -0.67 3.75 0.01
C THR A 46 0.42 4.72 0.49
N TYR A 47 1.63 4.23 0.76
CA TYR A 47 2.73 5.06 1.24
C TYR A 47 3.25 6.04 0.19
N THR A 48 3.31 5.60 -1.07
CA THR A 48 3.72 6.42 -2.21
C THR A 48 2.61 7.29 -2.79
N GLY A 49 1.35 7.08 -2.39
CA GLY A 49 0.18 7.73 -2.98
C GLY A 49 -0.22 7.19 -4.37
N ALA A 50 0.48 6.17 -4.90
CA ALA A 50 0.20 5.59 -6.20
C ALA A 50 -1.24 5.04 -6.32
N LEU A 51 -1.83 4.60 -5.20
CA LEU A 51 -3.17 4.03 -5.18
C LEU A 51 -4.25 5.04 -5.64
N ASP A 52 -4.05 6.35 -5.46
CA ASP A 52 -5.04 7.36 -5.85
C ASP A 52 -5.22 7.43 -7.36
N ALA A 53 -4.12 7.39 -8.11
CA ALA A 53 -4.16 7.37 -9.57
C ALA A 53 -4.82 6.08 -10.08
N ILE A 54 -4.50 4.94 -9.46
CA ILE A 54 -5.09 3.64 -9.79
C ILE A 54 -6.61 3.68 -9.55
N ARG A 55 -7.07 4.11 -8.38
CA ARG A 55 -8.51 4.18 -8.05
C ARG A 55 -9.29 5.06 -9.02
N LYS A 56 -8.72 6.21 -9.42
CA LYS A 56 -9.33 7.11 -10.41
C LYS A 56 -9.40 6.47 -11.81
N ALA A 57 -8.34 5.78 -12.23
CA ALA A 57 -8.32 5.09 -13.51
C ALA A 57 -9.37 3.97 -13.57
N PHE A 58 -9.47 3.17 -12.51
CA PHE A 58 -10.48 2.10 -12.41
C PHE A 58 -11.90 2.65 -12.35
N ALA A 59 -12.14 3.74 -11.61
CA ALA A 59 -13.43 4.42 -11.60
C ALA A 59 -13.83 4.93 -12.98
N LYS A 60 -12.89 5.54 -13.72
CA LYS A 60 -13.13 6.02 -15.07
C LYS A 60 -13.44 4.87 -16.04
N ALA A 61 -12.70 3.76 -15.95
CA ALA A 61 -12.88 2.61 -16.85
C ALA A 61 -14.22 1.88 -16.63
N ASN A 62 -14.77 1.90 -15.42
CA ASN A 62 -16.02 1.21 -15.07
C ASN A 62 -17.26 2.13 -15.04
N SER A 63 -17.09 3.43 -15.27
CA SER A 63 -18.21 4.36 -15.34
C SER A 63 -18.87 4.30 -16.72
N THR A 64 -20.20 4.22 -16.74
CA THR A 64 -21.04 4.29 -17.95
C THR A 64 -21.85 5.60 -17.95
N PRO A 65 -22.47 6.00 -19.07
CA PRO A 65 -23.33 7.18 -19.11
C PRO A 65 -24.44 7.17 -18.06
N ASP A 66 -24.95 5.98 -17.73
CA ASP A 66 -26.07 5.78 -16.80
C ASP A 66 -25.62 5.47 -15.36
N ASN A 67 -24.35 5.12 -15.14
CA ASN A 67 -23.82 4.74 -13.83
C ASN A 67 -22.39 5.26 -13.60
N THR A 68 -22.23 6.23 -12.70
CA THR A 68 -20.93 6.77 -12.32
C THR A 68 -20.33 6.00 -11.14
N VAL A 69 -19.20 5.35 -11.38
CA VAL A 69 -18.48 4.58 -10.34
C VAL A 69 -17.53 5.51 -9.58
N LYS A 70 -17.64 5.54 -8.25
CA LYS A 70 -16.77 6.38 -7.40
C LYS A 70 -15.41 5.71 -7.16
N PRO A 71 -14.29 6.47 -7.15
CA PRO A 71 -12.97 5.95 -6.75
C PRO A 71 -12.92 5.39 -5.33
N ALA A 72 -13.85 5.77 -4.44
CA ALA A 72 -13.96 5.27 -3.08
C ALA A 72 -14.30 3.77 -3.03
N LEU A 73 -14.95 3.23 -4.06
CA LEU A 73 -15.27 1.80 -4.19
C LEU A 73 -14.04 0.93 -4.42
N PHE A 74 -12.93 1.52 -4.89
CA PHE A 74 -11.65 0.84 -5.08
C PHE A 74 -10.67 1.08 -3.92
N SER A 75 -11.18 1.50 -2.75
CA SER A 75 -10.39 1.78 -1.57
C SER A 75 -10.73 0.80 -0.44
N ALA A 76 -9.71 0.10 0.06
CA ALA A 76 -9.81 -0.75 1.26
C ALA A 76 -9.91 0.06 2.57
N ASN A 77 -9.81 1.40 2.49
CA ASN A 77 -9.93 2.33 3.61
C ASN A 77 -11.19 3.20 3.51
N SER A 78 -12.13 2.87 2.61
CA SER A 78 -13.33 3.68 2.37
C SER A 78 -14.52 2.78 2.01
N GLU A 79 -15.48 3.29 1.23
CA GLU A 79 -16.72 2.59 0.83
C GLU A 79 -16.48 1.21 0.18
N GLY A 80 -15.33 1.01 -0.46
CA GLY A 80 -14.95 -0.26 -1.08
C GLY A 80 -14.49 -1.35 -0.12
N ALA A 81 -14.28 -1.05 1.16
CA ALA A 81 -13.72 -2.00 2.12
C ALA A 81 -14.68 -3.17 2.39
N CYS A 82 -14.16 -4.40 2.39
CA CYS A 82 -14.96 -5.55 2.82
C CYS A 82 -15.41 -5.35 4.28
N PRO A 83 -16.72 -5.40 4.59
CA PRO A 83 -17.22 -5.12 5.94
C PRO A 83 -16.81 -6.20 6.96
N ASN A 84 -16.56 -7.44 6.50
CA ASN A 84 -16.20 -8.54 7.40
C ASN A 84 -14.79 -8.40 7.99
N CYS A 85 -13.81 -8.03 7.16
CA CYS A 85 -12.44 -7.79 7.61
C CYS A 85 -12.11 -6.29 7.73
N ASN A 86 -13.11 -5.42 7.58
CA ASN A 86 -12.95 -3.98 7.48
C ASN A 86 -11.92 -3.54 6.42
N GLY A 87 -11.65 -4.33 5.39
CA GLY A 87 -10.65 -4.02 4.35
C GLY A 87 -9.21 -4.39 4.65
N THR A 88 -8.93 -5.22 5.66
CA THR A 88 -7.58 -5.80 5.86
C THR A 88 -7.30 -7.00 4.96
N GLY A 89 -8.35 -7.65 4.43
CA GLY A 89 -8.23 -8.89 3.66
C GLY A 89 -8.01 -10.14 4.52
N VAL A 90 -7.60 -9.98 5.78
CA VAL A 90 -7.32 -11.06 6.73
C VAL A 90 -8.09 -10.86 8.04
N ILE A 91 -8.44 -11.97 8.69
CA ILE A 91 -8.94 -12.02 10.06
C ILE A 91 -7.76 -12.40 10.96
N TYR A 92 -7.54 -11.60 11.99
CA TYR A 92 -6.48 -11.82 12.96
C TYR A 92 -7.02 -12.71 14.07
N VAL A 93 -6.40 -13.87 14.24
CA VAL A 93 -6.72 -14.78 15.35
C VAL A 93 -5.57 -14.73 16.34
N GLU A 94 -5.85 -14.29 17.55
CA GLU A 94 -4.87 -14.20 18.62
C GLU A 94 -4.89 -15.49 19.46
N PHE A 95 -3.76 -16.20 19.48
CA PHE A 95 -3.59 -17.46 20.22
C PHE A 95 -2.86 -17.24 21.56
N GLY A 96 -3.02 -16.06 22.16
CA GLY A 96 -2.35 -15.68 23.41
C GLY A 96 -0.83 -15.79 23.29
N PHE A 97 -0.22 -16.72 24.03
CA PHE A 97 1.24 -16.89 24.07
C PHE A 97 1.87 -17.29 22.72
N MET A 98 1.12 -17.94 21.83
CA MET A 98 1.64 -18.40 20.54
C MET A 98 1.67 -17.29 19.47
N GLY A 99 1.24 -16.07 19.81
CA GLY A 99 1.15 -14.94 18.88
C GLY A 99 -0.13 -14.92 18.05
N CYS A 100 -0.19 -13.95 17.13
CA CYS A 100 -1.30 -13.82 16.18
C CYS A 100 -1.01 -14.59 14.89
N VAL A 101 -2.05 -15.19 14.31
CA VAL A 101 -2.00 -15.74 12.95
C VAL A 101 -3.00 -14.99 12.07
N ASP A 102 -2.60 -14.74 10.82
CA ASP A 102 -3.43 -14.08 9.82
C ASP A 102 -4.12 -15.15 8.97
N VAL A 103 -5.44 -15.20 9.03
CA VAL A 103 -6.27 -16.09 8.21
C VAL A 103 -6.93 -15.27 7.11
N PRO A 104 -6.90 -15.69 5.83
CA PRO A 104 -7.58 -14.96 4.76
C PRO A 104 -9.08 -14.84 5.07
N CYS A 105 -9.64 -13.65 4.86
CA CYS A 105 -11.06 -13.40 5.08
C CYS A 105 -11.90 -14.20 4.10
N GLU A 106 -12.80 -15.05 4.60
CA GLU A 106 -13.62 -15.96 3.78
C GLU A 106 -14.58 -15.23 2.84
N VAL A 107 -15.05 -14.04 3.22
CA VAL A 107 -16.04 -13.26 2.45
C VAL A 107 -15.42 -12.61 1.21
N CYS A 108 -14.21 -12.04 1.35
CA CYS A 108 -13.50 -11.38 0.25
C CYS A 108 -12.35 -12.23 -0.31
N GLU A 109 -12.10 -13.41 0.24
CA GLU A 109 -10.99 -14.31 -0.12
C GLU A 109 -9.63 -13.58 -0.16
N GLY A 110 -9.36 -12.71 0.81
CA GLY A 110 -8.11 -11.94 0.85
C GLY A 110 -8.05 -10.68 -0.02
N ARG A 111 -9.09 -10.38 -0.82
CA ARG A 111 -9.07 -9.23 -1.75
C ARG A 111 -9.20 -7.85 -1.10
N SER A 112 -9.55 -7.79 0.18
CA SER A 112 -9.76 -6.55 0.97
C SER A 112 -10.89 -5.63 0.51
N LEU A 113 -11.44 -5.82 -0.69
CA LEU A 113 -12.57 -5.05 -1.21
C LEU A 113 -13.88 -5.85 -1.13
N ILE A 114 -15.01 -5.15 -1.19
CA ILE A 114 -16.32 -5.76 -1.40
C ILE A 114 -16.32 -6.55 -2.71
N ARG A 115 -17.03 -7.68 -2.71
CA ARG A 115 -17.19 -8.49 -3.92
C ARG A 115 -18.21 -7.77 -4.81
N PHE A 116 -17.73 -7.20 -5.90
CA PHE A 116 -18.61 -6.73 -6.97
C PHE A 116 -19.16 -7.95 -7.73
N PRO A 117 -20.46 -7.98 -8.09
CA PRO A 117 -20.95 -8.97 -9.05
C PRO A 117 -20.16 -8.85 -10.35
N ALA A 118 -19.84 -9.98 -10.98
CA ALA A 118 -18.94 -10.04 -12.15
C ALA A 118 -19.38 -9.14 -13.32
N GLU A 119 -20.66 -8.79 -13.36
CA GLU A 119 -21.30 -7.96 -14.39
C GLU A 119 -21.16 -6.45 -14.13
N SER A 120 -20.80 -6.02 -12.91
CA SER A 120 -20.80 -4.59 -12.54
C SER A 120 -19.42 -3.91 -12.57
N VAL A 121 -18.34 -4.69 -12.56
CA VAL A 121 -16.96 -4.20 -12.63
C VAL A 121 -16.12 -5.19 -13.44
N SER A 122 -15.93 -4.91 -14.73
CA SER A 122 -15.10 -5.72 -15.62
C SER A 122 -13.76 -5.03 -15.85
N VAL A 123 -12.68 -5.60 -15.33
CA VAL A 123 -11.32 -5.18 -15.67
C VAL A 123 -10.80 -6.19 -16.68
N SER A 124 -10.76 -5.82 -17.96
CA SER A 124 -10.12 -6.68 -18.96
C SER A 124 -8.62 -6.71 -18.67
N SER A 125 -8.10 -7.91 -18.43
CA SER A 125 -6.70 -8.15 -18.06
C SER A 125 -5.75 -8.04 -19.27
N SER A 126 -6.10 -7.29 -20.32
CA SER A 126 -5.24 -7.11 -21.49
C SER A 126 -4.06 -6.20 -21.13
N PRO A 127 -2.81 -6.69 -21.18
CA PRO A 127 -1.62 -5.85 -20.97
C PRO A 127 -1.32 -4.94 -22.17
N ARG A 128 -2.18 -4.93 -23.20
CA ARG A 128 -1.96 -4.23 -24.47
C ARG A 128 -3.10 -3.24 -24.68
N GLU A 129 -2.83 -1.99 -24.28
CA GLU A 129 -3.37 -0.72 -24.82
C GLU A 129 -3.22 0.39 -23.77
N PHE A 130 -1.99 0.63 -23.32
CA PHE A 130 -1.55 1.99 -23.01
C PHE A 130 -1.01 2.59 -24.32
N VAL A 131 -1.90 2.81 -25.28
CA VAL A 131 -1.62 3.70 -26.41
C VAL A 131 -2.48 4.93 -26.18
N ALA A 132 -1.81 6.05 -25.95
CA ALA A 132 -2.44 7.35 -26.02
C ALA A 132 -3.06 7.53 -27.41
N GLN A 133 -4.36 7.78 -27.43
CA GLN A 133 -5.03 8.57 -28.46
C GLN A 133 -5.97 9.54 -27.77
#